data_AF-A0A1G2KAL3-F1
#
_entry.id   AF-A0A1G2KAL3-F1
#
_cell.length_a   1.000
_cell.length_b   1.000
_cell.length_c   1.000
_cell.angle_alpha   90.00
_cell.angle_beta   90.00
_cell.angle_gamma   90.00
#
_symmetry.space_group_name_H-M   'P 1'
#
loop_
_entity.id
_entity.type
_entity.pdbx_description
1 polymer ?
#
loop_
_entity_poly.entity_id
_entity_poly.type
_entity_poly.pdbx_seq_one_letter_code
_entity_poly.pdbx_strand_id
1 'polypeptide(L)' 'MMNGAKNNGIGKIIDELLLLGEDAEELKFWKNIFEDLAPEEQEKLRMNLEEELKELQKLRKL' A
#
# COMPACT_ATOMS: atom_id res chain seq x y z
N MET A 1 10.16 14.67 19.08
CA MET A 1 10.55 14.28 17.72
C MET A 1 9.28 13.97 16.95
N MET A 2 8.77 14.93 16.19
CA MET A 2 7.59 14.74 15.33
C MET A 2 8.10 14.74 13.89
N ASN A 3 8.48 13.56 13.39
CA ASN A 3 8.83 13.41 11.98
C ASN A 3 7.61 12.90 11.21
N GLY A 4 7.02 13.81 10.44
CA GLY A 4 6.55 13.55 9.09
C GLY A 4 5.32 12.66 8.91
N ALA A 5 4.14 13.25 9.06
CA ALA A 5 2.92 12.75 8.43
C ALA A 5 2.99 12.93 6.89
N LYS A 6 3.85 12.17 6.21
CA LYS A 6 3.99 12.15 4.73
C LYS A 6 3.60 10.80 4.09
N ASN A 7 2.90 9.92 4.82
CA ASN A 7 2.50 8.59 4.33
C ASN A 7 1.03 8.50 3.87
N ASN A 8 0.49 9.55 3.25
CA ASN A 8 -0.97 9.71 3.20
C ASN A 8 -1.68 9.02 2.02
N GLY A 9 -0.96 8.39 1.08
CA GLY A 9 -1.53 7.57 -0.01
C GLY A 9 -1.29 6.07 0.21
N ILE A 10 -0.03 5.64 0.06
CA ILE A 10 0.35 4.21 0.12
C ILE A 10 0.05 3.56 1.48
N GLY A 11 0.22 4.31 2.58
CA GLY A 11 -0.01 3.80 3.93
C GLY A 11 -1.45 3.34 4.13
N LYS A 12 -2.42 4.08 3.59
CA LYS A 12 -3.85 3.72 3.67
C LYS A 12 -4.15 2.46 2.86
N ILE A 13 -3.64 2.38 1.63
CA ILE A 13 -3.82 1.22 0.75
C ILE A 13 -3.29 -0.04 1.43
N ILE A 14 -2.09 0.04 2.01
CA ILE A 14 -1.47 -1.06 2.75
C ILE A 14 -2.31 -1.46 3.97
N ASP A 15 -2.77 -0.49 4.77
CA ASP A 15 -3.59 -0.78 5.95
C ASP A 15 -4.92 -1.45 5.55
N GLU A 16 -5.53 -1.05 4.43
CA GLU A 16 -6.74 -1.68 3.90
C GLU A 16 -6.47 -3.10 3.38
N LEU A 17 -5.39 -3.33 2.63
CA LEU A 17 -4.99 -4.67 2.17
C LEU A 17 -4.73 -5.63 3.34
N LEU A 18 -4.10 -5.15 4.42
CA LEU A 18 -3.91 -5.91 5.66
C LEU A 18 -5.25 -6.33 6.30
N LEU A 19 -6.24 -5.43 6.32
CA LEU A 19 -7.59 -5.75 6.80
C LEU A 19 -8.28 -6.78 5.92
N LEU A 20 -7.94 -6.80 4.63
CA LEU A 20 -8.35 -7.82 3.69
C LEU A 20 -7.50 -9.10 3.79
N GLY A 21 -6.59 -9.21 4.76
CA GLY A 21 -5.86 -10.45 5.04
C GLY A 21 -4.73 -10.76 4.05
N GLU A 22 -4.27 -9.75 3.31
CA GLU A 22 -3.05 -9.85 2.50
C GLU A 22 -1.79 -10.01 3.37
N ASP A 23 -0.69 -10.44 2.74
CA ASP A 23 0.55 -10.76 3.43
C ASP A 23 1.18 -9.54 4.10
N ALA A 24 1.25 -9.60 5.43
CA ALA A 24 1.77 -8.52 6.25
C ALA A 24 3.29 -8.33 6.13
N GLU A 25 4.06 -9.38 5.84
CA GLU A 25 5.50 -9.29 5.64
C GLU A 25 5.80 -8.59 4.31
N GLU A 26 5.09 -8.97 3.25
CA GLU A 26 5.20 -8.34 1.93
C GLU A 26 4.81 -6.86 1.98
N LEU A 27 3.64 -6.53 2.52
CA LEU A 27 3.18 -5.14 2.58
C LEU A 27 4.08 -4.26 3.47
N LYS A 28 4.64 -4.84 4.54
CA LYS A 28 5.64 -4.14 5.37
C LYS A 28 6.94 -3.92 4.60
N PHE A 29 7.40 -4.89 3.80
CA PHE A 29 8.55 -4.71 2.94
C PHE A 29 8.32 -3.55 1.97
N TRP A 30 7.20 -3.54 1.25
CA TRP A 30 6.86 -2.47 0.31
C TRP A 30 6.78 -1.11 0.99
N LYS A 31 6.15 -1.01 2.17
CA LYS A 31 6.09 0.22 2.97
C LYS A 31 7.46 0.75 3.33
N ASN A 32 8.39 -0.13 3.67
CA ASN A 32 9.73 0.25 4.13
C ASN A 32 10.60 0.79 2.99
N ILE A 33 10.48 0.23 1.79
CA ILE A 33 11.31 0.65 0.65
C ILE A 33 10.66 1.73 -0.22
N PHE A 34 9.37 2.02 -0.02
CA PHE A 34 8.59 2.93 -0.88
C PHE A 34 9.23 4.31 -1.03
N GLU A 35 9.71 4.92 0.07
CA GLU A 35 10.33 6.26 0.02
C GLU A 35 11.69 6.27 -0.71
N ASP A 36 12.33 5.10 -0.84
CA ASP A 36 13.61 4.92 -1.52
C ASP A 36 13.46 4.60 -3.02
N LEU A 37 12.25 4.27 -3.48
CA LEU A 37 11.96 3.97 -4.88
C LEU A 37 12.00 5.23 -5.76
N ALA A 38 12.32 5.06 -7.04
CA ALA A 38 12.18 6.15 -8.01
C ALA A 38 10.71 6.59 -8.13
N PRO A 39 10.41 7.86 -8.49
CA PRO A 39 9.03 8.35 -8.56
C PRO A 39 8.10 7.52 -9.47
N GLU A 40 8.62 7.03 -10.59
CA GLU A 40 7.91 6.13 -11.51
C GLU A 40 7.60 4.75 -10.91
N GLU A 41 8.51 4.24 -10.07
CA GLU A 41 8.33 2.98 -9.35
C GLU A 41 7.35 3.13 -8.19
N GLN A 42 7.38 4.27 -7.48
CA GLN A 42 6.39 4.62 -6.47
C GLN A 42 4.98 4.70 -7.07
N GLU A 43 4.84 5.35 -8.22
CA GLU A 43 3.57 5.43 -8.95
C GLU A 43 3.07 4.05 -9.34
N LYS A 44 3.95 3.23 -9.94
CA LYS A 44 3.61 1.88 -10.37
C LYS A 44 3.21 0.98 -9.21
N LEU A 45 3.96 0.99 -8.11
CA LEU A 45 3.65 0.23 -6.91
C LEU A 45 2.32 0.67 -6.31
N ARG A 46 2.06 1.98 -6.26
CA ARG A 46 0.77 2.50 -5.78
C ARG A 46 -0.39 2.02 -6.64
N MET A 47 -0.29 2.15 -7.97
CA MET A 47 -1.33 1.70 -8.90
C MET A 47 -1.61 0.20 -8.77
N ASN A 48 -0.56 -0.62 -8.65
CA ASN A 48 -0.71 -2.07 -8.49
C ASN A 48 -1.47 -2.42 -7.20
N LEU A 49 -1.09 -1.81 -6.07
CA LEU A 49 -1.75 -2.06 -4.78
C LEU A 49 -3.18 -1.50 -4.75
N GLU A 50 -3.46 -0.39 -5.44
CA GLU A 50 -4.82 0.14 -5.62
C GLU A 50 -5.70 -0.80 -6.46
N GLU A 51 -5.15 -1.39 -7.52
CA GLU A 51 -5.85 -2.35 -8.36
C GLU A 51 -6.18 -3.62 -7.59
N GLU A 52 -5.20 -4.18 -6.89
CA GLU A 52 -5.37 -5.34 -6.02
C GLU A 52 -6.42 -5.10 -4.94
N LEU A 53 -6.35 -3.96 -4.24
CA LEU A 53 -7.33 -3.56 -3.24
C LEU A 53 -8.75 -3.55 -3.82
N LYS A 54 -8.92 -2.98 -5.02
CA LYS A 54 -10.20 -2.90 -5.71
C LYS A 54 -10.72 -4.29 -6.12
N GLU A 55 -9.84 -5.20 -6.53
CA GLU A 55 -10.22 -6.58 -6.85
C GLU A 55 -10.66 -7.35 -5.61
N LEU A 56 -9.91 -7.23 -4.51
CA LEU A 56 -10.23 -7.89 -3.24
C LEU A 56 -11.54 -7.36 -2.63
N GLN A 57 -11.79 -6.05 -2.69
CA GLN A 57 -13.06 -5.44 -2.25
C GLN A 57 -14.26 -6.03 -3.03
N LYS A 58 -14.15 -6.13 -4.38
CA LYS A 58 -15.18 -6.75 -5.22
C LYS A 58 -15.43 -8.21 -4.84
N LEU A 59 -14.37 -8.99 -4.64
CA LEU A 59 -14.49 -10.41 -4.28
C LEU A 59 -15.16 -10.60 -2.91
N ARG A 60 -14.89 -9.70 -1.95
CA ARG A 60 -15.45 -9.77 -0.60
C ARG A 60 -16.83 -9.12 -0.45
N LYS A 61 -17.40 -8.57 -1.53
CA LYS A 61 -18.65 -7.78 -1.53
C LYS A 61 -18.62 -6.59 -0.57
N LEU A 62 -17.43 -5.98 -0.41
CA LEU A 62 -17.24 -4.74 0.34
C LEU A 62 -17.41 -3.53 -0.57
#